data_AF-A0A1Q3N5I3-F1
#
_entry.id   AF-A0A1Q3N5I3-F1
#
_cell.length_a   1.000
_cell.length_b   1.000
_cell.length_c   1.000
_cell.angle_alpha   90.00
_cell.angle_beta   90.00
_cell.angle_gamma   90.00
#
_symmetry.space_group_name_H-M   'P 1'
#
loop_
_entity.id
_entity.type
_entity.pdbx_description
1 polymer ?
#
loop_
_entity_poly.entity_id
_entity_poly.type
_entity_poly.pdbx_seq_one_letter_code
_entity_poly.pdbx_strand_id
1 'polypeptide(L)'
;MNAKVFSHRHLIGTAELQVGDKTMGGVFGNLVPTAYYFDNIQEAVWKFWQTNKPDYRKWYSLRINLQLENGMFLFPQGGYTIDDIKEIPNEPKRIDIVGVDNKVLQDFLLTNPPRPFVEEPWNELQIQQKIAFEDELKKELGLNDKSFSDYIIKQEKHILFDSAFSAFCHDQRNDDVLFEIRKHGFEKKFALVHLTWTGKKEKGGFPNTTFYSDFDDFKYSRMYADKAEWED
;
A
#
# COMPACT_ATOMS: atom_id res chain seq x y z
N MET A 1 4.92 -7.00 -16.13
CA MET A 1 5.86 -6.85 -14.99
C MET A 1 5.51 -7.88 -13.95
N ASN A 2 6.48 -8.60 -13.39
CA ASN A 2 6.18 -9.58 -12.35
C ASN A 2 5.80 -8.90 -11.04
N ALA A 3 4.92 -9.56 -10.28
CA ALA A 3 4.47 -9.09 -8.99
C ALA A 3 4.29 -10.24 -7.99
N LYS A 4 4.55 -9.92 -6.72
CA LYS A 4 4.23 -10.76 -5.57
C LYS A 4 2.94 -10.25 -4.92
N VAL A 5 2.02 -11.16 -4.61
CA VAL A 5 0.75 -10.86 -3.95
C VAL A 5 0.79 -11.41 -2.54
N PHE A 6 0.45 -10.57 -1.58
CA PHE A 6 0.47 -10.90 -0.15
C PHE A 6 -0.90 -10.71 0.48
N SER A 7 -1.18 -11.51 1.51
CA SER A 7 -2.23 -11.28 2.50
C SER A 7 -1.54 -11.03 3.84
N HIS A 8 -1.71 -9.85 4.41
CA HIS A 8 -0.86 -9.34 5.49
C HIS A 8 0.63 -9.46 5.15
N ARG A 9 1.31 -10.45 5.73
CA ARG A 9 2.76 -10.71 5.61
C ARG A 9 3.06 -11.98 4.82
N HIS A 10 2.05 -12.74 4.43
CA HIS A 10 2.19 -14.05 3.79
C HIS A 10 2.05 -13.92 2.28
N LEU A 11 2.98 -14.53 1.53
CA LEU A 11 2.90 -14.62 0.08
C LEU A 11 1.77 -15.59 -0.30
N ILE A 12 0.76 -15.07 -1.01
CA ILE A 12 -0.41 -15.84 -1.46
C ILE A 12 -0.30 -16.21 -2.94
N GLY A 13 0.56 -15.53 -3.70
CA GLY A 13 0.82 -15.89 -5.08
C GLY A 13 1.75 -14.92 -5.78
N THR A 14 1.98 -15.20 -7.05
CA THR A 14 2.68 -14.31 -7.98
C THR A 14 1.83 -14.10 -9.22
N ALA A 15 2.01 -12.97 -9.89
CA ALA A 15 1.31 -12.68 -11.13
C ALA A 15 2.21 -11.91 -12.08
N GLU A 16 2.11 -12.21 -13.37
CA GLU A 16 2.64 -11.34 -14.41
C GLU A 16 1.56 -10.31 -14.78
N LEU A 17 1.79 -9.06 -14.40
CA LEU A 17 0.82 -7.99 -14.56
C LEU A 17 0.89 -7.34 -15.93
N GLN A 18 -0.30 -7.06 -16.46
CA GLN A 18 -0.56 -6.35 -17.70
C GLN A 18 -1.57 -5.23 -17.48
N VAL A 19 -1.39 -4.12 -18.20
CA VAL A 19 -2.34 -3.00 -18.15
C VAL A 19 -3.53 -3.30 -19.05
N GLY A 20 -4.72 -3.42 -18.46
CA GLY A 20 -5.97 -3.68 -19.19
C GLY A 20 -6.69 -2.40 -19.61
N ASP A 21 -6.99 -1.54 -18.63
CA ASP A 21 -7.65 -0.26 -18.87
C ASP A 21 -6.79 0.88 -18.34
N LYS A 22 -6.09 1.55 -19.25
CA LYS A 22 -5.21 2.68 -18.91
C LYS A 22 -5.96 3.84 -18.29
N THR A 23 -7.20 4.10 -18.73
CA THR A 23 -7.97 5.27 -18.29
C THR A 23 -8.51 5.13 -16.88
N MET A 24 -8.81 3.90 -16.47
CA MET A 24 -9.33 3.56 -15.13
C MET A 24 -8.25 3.03 -14.19
N GLY A 25 -6.98 3.03 -14.60
CA GLY A 25 -5.89 2.48 -13.80
C GLY A 25 -6.00 0.96 -13.58
N GLY A 26 -6.60 0.25 -14.54
CA GLY A 26 -6.90 -1.18 -14.47
C GLY A 26 -5.71 -2.05 -14.88
N VAL A 27 -5.24 -2.87 -13.95
CA VAL A 27 -4.13 -3.81 -14.12
C VAL A 27 -4.59 -5.20 -13.71
N PHE A 28 -4.18 -6.24 -14.42
CA PHE A 28 -4.56 -7.61 -14.10
C PHE A 28 -3.46 -8.60 -14.47
N GLY A 29 -3.56 -9.82 -13.95
CA GLY A 29 -2.66 -10.90 -14.32
C GLY A 29 -3.15 -12.26 -13.83
N ASN A 30 -2.66 -13.32 -14.45
CA ASN A 30 -2.89 -14.68 -13.97
C ASN A 30 -2.20 -14.86 -12.62
N LEU A 31 -2.96 -15.22 -11.60
CA LEU A 31 -2.46 -15.50 -10.26
C LEU A 31 -1.99 -16.94 -10.19
N VAL A 32 -0.71 -17.14 -9.93
CA VAL A 32 -0.11 -18.42 -9.56
C VAL A 32 -0.12 -18.50 -8.03
N PRO A 33 -1.05 -19.24 -7.41
CA PRO A 33 -1.23 -19.21 -5.96
C PRO A 33 -0.22 -20.10 -5.24
N THR A 34 0.08 -19.77 -3.99
CA THR A 34 0.88 -20.61 -3.08
C THR A 34 -0.01 -21.60 -2.31
N ALA A 35 0.58 -22.58 -1.63
CA ALA A 35 -0.16 -23.45 -0.70
C ALA A 35 -0.94 -22.64 0.35
N TYR A 36 -0.34 -21.55 0.86
CA TYR A 36 -0.98 -20.67 1.83
C TYR A 36 -2.29 -20.06 1.32
N TYR A 37 -2.38 -19.75 0.03
CA TYR A 37 -3.62 -19.26 -0.57
C TYR A 37 -4.75 -20.27 -0.45
N PHE A 38 -4.49 -21.52 -0.82
CA PHE A 38 -5.50 -22.59 -0.74
C PHE A 38 -5.92 -22.85 0.71
N ASP A 39 -4.96 -22.88 1.62
CA ASP A 39 -5.22 -23.21 3.03
C ASP A 39 -5.94 -22.09 3.79
N ASN A 40 -5.73 -20.80 3.43
CA ASN A 40 -6.14 -19.67 4.27
C ASN A 40 -6.99 -18.60 3.57
N ILE A 41 -6.94 -18.50 2.23
CA ILE A 41 -7.48 -17.35 1.48
C ILE A 41 -8.64 -17.77 0.58
N GLN A 42 -8.51 -18.90 -0.12
CA GLN A 42 -9.45 -19.33 -1.16
C GLN A 42 -10.90 -19.37 -0.67
N GLU A 43 -11.16 -19.91 0.52
CA GLU A 43 -12.52 -19.97 1.05
C GLU A 43 -13.13 -18.57 1.27
N ALA A 44 -12.32 -17.58 1.65
CA ALA A 44 -12.77 -16.20 1.77
C ALA A 44 -13.11 -15.59 0.40
N VAL A 45 -12.32 -15.90 -0.64
CA VAL A 45 -12.57 -15.49 -2.02
C VAL A 45 -13.89 -16.07 -2.53
N TRP A 46 -14.09 -17.37 -2.37
CA TRP A 46 -15.34 -18.04 -2.77
C TRP A 46 -16.56 -17.44 -2.04
N LYS A 47 -16.46 -17.23 -0.72
CA LYS A 47 -17.54 -16.62 0.07
C LYS A 47 -17.86 -15.20 -0.38
N PHE A 48 -16.87 -14.44 -0.86
CA PHE A 48 -17.08 -13.08 -1.35
C PHE A 48 -17.89 -13.05 -2.64
N TRP A 49 -17.65 -13.98 -3.56
CA TRP A 49 -18.32 -14.04 -4.87
C TRP A 49 -19.65 -14.82 -4.87
N GLN A 50 -19.83 -15.78 -3.97
CA GLN A 50 -21.04 -16.60 -3.90
C GLN A 50 -22.29 -15.85 -3.40
N THR A 51 -22.17 -14.57 -3.05
CA THR A 51 -23.26 -13.77 -2.45
C THR A 51 -23.54 -12.51 -3.26
N ASN A 52 -24.83 -12.14 -3.36
CA ASN A 52 -25.24 -10.84 -3.90
C ASN A 52 -24.98 -9.67 -2.92
N LYS A 53 -24.46 -9.96 -1.72
CA LYS A 53 -24.09 -8.97 -0.69
C LYS A 53 -22.68 -9.27 -0.18
N PRO A 54 -21.63 -8.91 -0.94
CA PRO A 54 -20.25 -9.18 -0.55
C PRO A 54 -19.87 -8.50 0.77
N ASP A 55 -19.18 -9.21 1.65
CA ASP A 55 -18.69 -8.66 2.92
C ASP A 55 -17.33 -7.98 2.72
N TYR A 56 -17.38 -6.69 2.41
CA TYR A 56 -16.19 -5.87 2.24
C TYR A 56 -15.35 -5.72 3.51
N ARG A 57 -15.95 -5.83 4.71
CA ARG A 57 -15.15 -5.75 5.96
C ARG A 57 -14.25 -6.97 6.07
N LYS A 58 -14.80 -8.15 5.79
CA LYS A 58 -14.03 -9.39 5.72
C LYS A 58 -12.99 -9.34 4.60
N TRP A 59 -13.35 -8.82 3.42
CA TRP A 59 -12.39 -8.64 2.32
C TRP A 59 -11.21 -7.75 2.71
N TYR A 60 -11.48 -6.57 3.28
CA TYR A 60 -10.43 -5.66 3.74
C TYR A 60 -9.61 -6.23 4.91
N SER A 61 -10.18 -7.12 5.72
CA SER A 61 -9.43 -7.83 6.76
C SER A 61 -8.36 -8.78 6.21
N LEU A 62 -8.43 -9.19 4.94
CA LEU A 62 -7.36 -9.97 4.30
C LEU A 62 -6.09 -9.14 4.08
N ARG A 63 -6.20 -7.79 4.10
CA ARG A 63 -5.08 -6.86 3.92
C ARG A 63 -4.19 -7.26 2.74
N ILE A 64 -4.80 -7.33 1.56
CA ILE A 64 -4.11 -7.70 0.32
C ILE A 64 -3.12 -6.60 -0.04
N ASN A 65 -1.90 -7.00 -0.39
CA ASN A 65 -0.84 -6.12 -0.87
C ASN A 65 -0.23 -6.70 -2.13
N LEU A 66 0.20 -5.84 -3.05
CA LEU A 66 0.90 -6.26 -4.26
C LEU A 66 2.20 -5.49 -4.39
N GLN A 67 3.30 -6.23 -4.56
CA GLN A 67 4.63 -5.68 -4.77
C GLN A 67 5.12 -6.01 -6.18
N LEU A 68 5.50 -4.99 -6.94
CA LEU A 68 6.15 -5.14 -8.23
C LEU A 68 7.59 -5.64 -8.08
N GLU A 69 8.17 -6.20 -9.14
CA GLU A 69 9.54 -6.73 -9.11
C GLU A 69 10.64 -5.67 -8.85
N ASN A 70 10.33 -4.38 -9.04
CA ASN A 70 11.18 -3.25 -8.65
C ASN A 70 10.89 -2.74 -7.22
N GLY A 71 10.30 -3.58 -6.37
CA GLY A 71 10.04 -3.31 -4.96
C GLY A 71 8.85 -2.41 -4.64
N MET A 72 8.28 -1.70 -5.62
CA MET A 72 7.16 -0.80 -5.40
C MET A 72 5.91 -1.56 -4.97
N PHE A 73 5.29 -1.13 -3.87
CA PHE A 73 3.94 -1.56 -3.52
C PHE A 73 2.89 -0.70 -4.21
N LEU A 74 1.93 -1.33 -4.87
CA LEU A 74 0.80 -0.61 -5.43
C LEU A 74 -0.17 -0.19 -4.33
N PHE A 75 -0.78 0.97 -4.51
CA PHE A 75 -1.88 1.45 -3.68
C PHE A 75 -3.08 1.74 -4.58
N PRO A 76 -3.86 0.76 -5.05
CA PRO A 76 -5.00 0.99 -5.96
C PRO A 76 -6.18 1.69 -5.28
N GLN A 77 -6.89 2.58 -5.99
CA GLN A 77 -8.07 3.29 -5.45
C GLN A 77 -9.30 2.39 -5.31
N GLY A 78 -9.52 1.50 -6.29
CA GLY A 78 -10.59 0.50 -6.28
C GLY A 78 -10.24 -0.77 -5.51
N GLY A 79 -8.97 -0.95 -5.14
CA GLY A 79 -8.50 -2.12 -4.40
C GLY A 79 -8.06 -3.29 -5.28
N TYR A 80 -8.14 -4.47 -4.68
CA TYR A 80 -7.74 -5.75 -5.27
C TYR A 80 -8.91 -6.71 -5.28
N THR A 81 -9.06 -7.48 -6.35
CA THR A 81 -9.99 -8.61 -6.45
C THR A 81 -9.26 -9.84 -6.96
N ILE A 82 -9.66 -11.03 -6.48
CA ILE A 82 -9.14 -12.31 -6.95
C ILE A 82 -10.30 -13.08 -7.54
N ASP A 83 -10.21 -13.45 -8.81
CA ASP A 83 -11.17 -14.33 -9.46
C ASP A 83 -10.75 -15.78 -9.23
N ASP A 84 -11.59 -16.50 -8.50
CA ASP A 84 -11.45 -17.92 -8.18
C ASP A 84 -12.86 -18.48 -7.97
N ILE A 85 -13.32 -19.31 -8.90
CA ILE A 85 -14.68 -19.85 -8.91
C ILE A 85 -14.63 -21.29 -8.40
N LYS A 86 -15.35 -21.56 -7.30
CA LYS A 86 -15.34 -22.87 -6.63
C LYS A 86 -15.81 -24.00 -7.55
N GLU A 87 -16.77 -23.70 -8.41
CA GLU A 87 -17.41 -24.64 -9.32
C GLU A 87 -16.49 -25.03 -10.49
N ILE A 88 -15.45 -24.23 -10.76
CA ILE A 88 -14.51 -24.45 -11.87
C ILE A 88 -13.06 -24.38 -11.35
N PRO A 89 -12.64 -25.33 -10.48
CA PRO A 89 -11.37 -25.22 -9.74
C PRO A 89 -10.12 -25.26 -10.63
N ASN A 90 -10.25 -25.76 -11.86
CA ASN A 90 -9.18 -25.88 -12.85
C ASN A 90 -8.98 -24.62 -13.69
N GLU A 91 -9.87 -23.63 -13.60
CA GLU A 91 -9.65 -22.37 -14.32
C GLU A 91 -8.48 -21.58 -13.72
N PRO A 92 -7.69 -20.90 -14.58
CA PRO A 92 -6.67 -19.98 -14.11
C PRO A 92 -7.28 -18.94 -13.18
N LYS A 93 -6.70 -18.79 -12.00
CA LYS A 93 -7.07 -17.71 -11.08
C LYS A 93 -6.49 -16.42 -11.60
N ARG A 94 -7.18 -15.32 -11.36
CA ARG A 94 -6.76 -13.99 -11.83
C ARG A 94 -6.77 -13.01 -10.67
N ILE A 95 -5.81 -12.10 -10.66
CA ILE A 95 -5.86 -10.92 -9.80
C ILE A 95 -6.14 -9.69 -10.65
N ASP A 96 -7.06 -8.85 -10.17
CA ASP A 96 -7.42 -7.58 -10.75
C ASP A 96 -7.15 -6.46 -9.74
N ILE A 97 -6.60 -5.36 -10.26
CA ILE A 97 -6.16 -4.19 -9.52
C ILE A 97 -6.77 -2.97 -10.20
N VAL A 98 -7.54 -2.17 -9.47
CA VAL A 98 -8.33 -1.08 -10.07
C VAL A 98 -7.94 0.27 -9.49
N GLY A 99 -7.74 1.27 -10.34
CA GLY A 99 -7.40 2.63 -9.92
C GLY A 99 -5.95 2.79 -9.48
N VAL A 100 -5.02 2.17 -10.19
CA VAL A 100 -3.58 2.49 -10.10
C VAL A 100 -3.33 3.87 -10.71
N ASP A 101 -2.51 4.71 -10.06
CA ASP A 101 -2.18 6.04 -10.57
C ASP A 101 -1.53 5.94 -11.97
N ASN A 102 -2.01 6.77 -12.91
CA ASN A 102 -1.54 6.71 -14.30
C ASN A 102 -0.02 6.96 -14.40
N LYS A 103 0.56 7.78 -13.54
CA LYS A 103 2.01 8.02 -13.55
C LYS A 103 2.77 6.74 -13.18
N VAL A 104 2.28 5.98 -12.19
CA VAL A 104 2.84 4.66 -11.84
C VAL A 104 2.74 3.71 -13.03
N LEU A 105 1.61 3.70 -13.76
CA LEU A 105 1.46 2.89 -14.96
C LEU A 105 2.51 3.24 -16.03
N GLN A 106 2.68 4.53 -16.33
CA GLN A 106 3.63 4.98 -17.35
C GLN A 106 5.08 4.68 -16.95
N ASP A 107 5.46 5.03 -15.72
CA ASP A 107 6.86 5.03 -15.29
C ASP A 107 7.40 3.62 -15.01
N PHE A 108 6.54 2.68 -14.56
CA PHE A 108 7.01 1.38 -14.07
C PHE A 108 6.40 0.16 -14.78
N LEU A 109 5.16 0.24 -15.27
CA LEU A 109 4.51 -0.91 -15.92
C LEU A 109 4.61 -0.89 -17.44
N LEU A 110 4.66 0.31 -18.04
CA LEU A 110 4.72 0.50 -19.50
C LEU A 110 6.13 0.83 -20.01
N THR A 111 7.05 1.24 -19.13
CA THR A 111 8.44 1.53 -19.48
C THR A 111 9.31 0.29 -19.29
N ASN A 112 10.17 -0.02 -20.26
CA ASN A 112 11.10 -1.17 -20.21
C ASN A 112 12.52 -0.73 -20.64
N PRO A 113 13.56 -0.88 -19.80
CA PRO A 113 13.49 -1.34 -18.41
C PRO A 113 12.77 -0.32 -17.52
N PRO A 114 12.09 -0.75 -16.44
CA PRO A 114 11.52 0.17 -15.46
C PRO A 114 12.64 1.01 -14.84
N ARG A 115 12.35 2.29 -14.58
CA ARG A 115 13.31 3.16 -13.89
C ARG A 115 13.52 2.68 -12.45
N PRO A 116 14.70 2.92 -11.84
CA PRO A 116 14.88 2.76 -10.40
C PRO A 116 13.75 3.48 -9.65
N PHE A 117 13.10 2.76 -8.75
CA PHE A 117 11.99 3.29 -7.97
C PHE A 117 12.49 4.26 -6.89
N VAL A 118 13.62 3.94 -6.27
CA VAL A 118 14.28 4.72 -5.23
C VAL A 118 15.77 4.88 -5.53
N GLU A 119 16.40 5.83 -4.86
CA GLU A 119 17.84 6.11 -4.92
C GLU A 119 18.37 6.16 -3.48
N GLU A 120 19.60 5.71 -3.26
CA GLU A 120 20.22 5.79 -1.92
C GLU A 120 20.19 7.23 -1.40
N PRO A 121 19.95 7.43 -0.09
CA PRO A 121 19.82 6.43 0.97
C PRO A 121 18.40 5.85 1.15
N TRP A 122 17.49 6.10 0.21
CA TRP A 122 16.13 5.57 0.26
C TRP A 122 16.05 4.15 -0.25
N ASN A 123 15.32 3.30 0.47
CA ASN A 123 15.17 1.88 0.18
C ASN A 123 13.72 1.47 -0.10
N GLU A 124 13.60 0.46 -0.94
CA GLU A 124 12.37 -0.29 -1.18
C GLU A 124 11.95 -1.01 0.11
N LEU A 125 10.65 -1.22 0.27
CA LEU A 125 10.12 -1.92 1.43
C LEU A 125 10.05 -3.43 1.19
N GLN A 126 10.35 -4.22 2.20
CA GLN A 126 9.85 -5.59 2.29
C GLN A 126 8.45 -5.61 2.91
N ILE A 127 7.66 -6.67 2.65
CA ILE A 127 6.28 -6.75 3.19
C ILE A 127 6.24 -6.64 4.72
N GLN A 128 7.26 -7.15 5.42
CA GLN A 128 7.35 -7.02 6.88
C GLN A 128 7.46 -5.56 7.32
N GLN A 129 8.34 -4.79 6.67
CA GLN A 129 8.55 -3.36 6.94
C GLN A 129 7.30 -2.56 6.61
N LYS A 130 6.72 -2.76 5.42
CA LYS A 130 5.49 -2.09 5.00
C LYS A 130 4.37 -2.23 6.03
N ILE A 131 4.12 -3.46 6.46
CA ILE A 131 3.06 -3.75 7.44
C ILE A 131 3.38 -3.12 8.79
N ALA A 132 4.64 -3.18 9.24
CA ALA A 132 5.07 -2.59 10.50
C ALA A 132 4.92 -1.06 10.51
N PHE A 133 5.37 -0.37 9.46
CA PHE A 133 5.27 1.09 9.33
C PHE A 133 3.81 1.57 9.29
N GLU A 134 2.95 0.89 8.53
CA GLU A 134 1.53 1.22 8.52
C GLU A 134 0.84 0.97 9.86
N ASP A 135 1.21 -0.11 10.55
CA ASP A 135 0.64 -0.41 11.88
C ASP A 135 1.13 0.59 12.92
N GLU A 136 2.38 1.03 12.83
CA GLU A 136 2.92 2.07 13.71
C GLU A 136 2.24 3.42 13.46
N LEU A 137 2.12 3.86 12.21
CA LEU A 137 1.38 5.07 11.89
C LEU A 137 -0.07 5.02 12.38
N LYS A 138 -0.76 3.87 12.25
CA LYS A 138 -2.11 3.70 12.82
C LYS A 138 -2.13 3.87 14.34
N LYS A 139 -1.13 3.36 15.07
CA LYS A 139 -1.03 3.53 16.53
C LYS A 139 -0.79 4.99 16.90
N GLU A 140 0.18 5.64 16.25
CA GLU A 140 0.54 7.03 16.51
C GLU A 140 -0.64 7.98 16.26
N LEU A 141 -1.45 7.70 15.23
CA LEU A 141 -2.70 8.42 14.94
C LEU A 141 -3.86 8.05 15.89
N GLY A 142 -3.73 6.99 16.70
CA GLY A 142 -4.77 6.51 17.60
C GLY A 142 -5.94 5.82 16.90
N LEU A 143 -5.69 5.15 15.77
CA LEU A 143 -6.72 4.46 14.98
C LEU A 143 -7.01 3.03 15.47
N ASN A 144 -6.13 2.46 16.29
CA ASN A 144 -6.29 1.10 16.82
C ASN A 144 -7.29 1.01 17.99
N ASP A 145 -7.51 2.12 18.69
CA ASP A 145 -8.41 2.19 19.86
C ASP A 145 -9.81 2.66 19.46
N LYS A 146 -10.60 1.76 18.87
CA LYS A 146 -12.06 1.92 18.82
C LYS A 146 -12.73 1.24 20.01
N SER A 147 -12.32 1.58 21.23
CA SER A 147 -13.20 1.42 22.38
C SER A 147 -14.16 2.61 22.41
N PHE A 148 -15.47 2.34 22.50
CA PHE A 148 -16.55 3.32 22.53
C PHE A 148 -16.50 4.30 23.73
N SER A 149 -15.48 4.23 24.59
CA SER A 149 -15.31 5.03 25.80
C SER A 149 -14.49 6.32 25.64
N ASP A 150 -13.78 6.53 24.53
CA ASP A 150 -12.81 7.65 24.41
C ASP A 150 -13.41 8.97 23.89
N TYR A 151 -14.74 9.07 23.81
CA TYR A 151 -15.47 10.25 23.34
C TYR A 151 -15.38 11.49 24.25
N ILE A 152 -14.55 11.50 25.30
CA ILE A 152 -14.49 12.60 26.27
C ILE A 152 -13.36 13.61 26.00
N ILE A 153 -12.40 13.33 25.11
CA ILE A 153 -11.31 14.29 24.86
C ILE A 153 -11.40 14.88 23.44
N LYS A 154 -11.83 16.14 23.34
CA LYS A 154 -11.61 17.01 22.16
C LYS A 154 -10.11 17.25 21.96
N GLN A 155 -9.38 16.25 21.50
CA GLN A 155 -8.03 16.45 20.97
C GLN A 155 -8.10 16.79 19.49
N GLU A 156 -7.29 17.76 19.06
CA GLU A 156 -7.10 18.04 17.65
C GLU A 156 -6.59 16.78 16.96
N LYS A 157 -7.36 16.32 15.96
CA LYS A 157 -7.00 15.15 15.17
C LYS A 157 -5.85 15.52 14.26
N HIS A 158 -4.84 14.66 14.19
CA HIS A 158 -3.77 14.79 13.22
C HIS A 158 -4.32 14.83 11.79
N ILE A 159 -3.68 15.56 10.88
CA ILE A 159 -4.16 15.76 9.51
C ILE A 159 -4.30 14.42 8.74
N LEU A 160 -3.53 13.40 9.10
CA LEU A 160 -3.63 12.05 8.50
C LEU A 160 -4.74 11.17 9.08
N PHE A 161 -5.44 11.57 10.16
CA PHE A 161 -6.37 10.72 10.92
C PHE A 161 -7.46 10.06 10.06
N ASP A 162 -8.06 10.78 9.10
CA ASP A 162 -9.10 10.28 8.20
C ASP A 162 -8.56 9.97 6.79
N SER A 163 -7.25 9.71 6.66
CA SER A 163 -6.62 9.40 5.37
C SER A 163 -6.45 7.88 5.21
N ALA A 164 -6.63 7.39 4.00
CA ALA A 164 -6.07 6.08 3.63
C ALA A 164 -4.59 6.28 3.31
N PHE A 165 -3.74 5.34 3.73
CA PHE A 165 -2.31 5.43 3.49
C PHE A 165 -1.68 4.06 3.24
N SER A 166 -0.55 4.09 2.53
CA SER A 166 0.24 2.93 2.14
C SER A 166 1.72 3.30 2.25
N ALA A 167 2.49 2.57 3.07
CA ALA A 167 3.93 2.80 3.14
C ALA A 167 4.58 2.50 1.78
N PHE A 168 5.48 3.39 1.34
CA PHE A 168 5.99 3.45 -0.03
C PHE A 168 7.50 3.17 -0.11
N CYS A 169 8.31 3.95 0.59
CA CYS A 169 9.76 3.76 0.75
C CYS A 169 10.21 4.34 2.10
N HIS A 170 11.43 4.00 2.54
CA HIS A 170 12.00 4.55 3.78
C HIS A 170 13.44 5.00 3.59
N ASP A 171 13.88 5.98 4.38
CA ASP A 171 15.29 6.34 4.47
C ASP A 171 15.99 5.30 5.37
N GLN A 172 17.15 4.79 4.95
CA GLN A 172 17.87 3.80 5.74
C GLN A 172 18.67 4.40 6.90
N ARG A 173 18.82 5.73 6.94
CA ARG A 173 19.60 6.45 7.96
C ARG A 173 18.81 6.71 9.23
N ASN A 174 17.47 6.72 9.15
CA ASN A 174 16.59 7.11 10.25
C ASN A 174 15.20 6.43 10.14
N ASP A 175 14.25 6.85 10.98
CA ASP A 175 12.87 6.35 11.02
C ASP A 175 11.90 7.10 10.08
N ASP A 176 12.42 7.77 9.05
CA ASP A 176 11.60 8.48 8.07
C ASP A 176 11.01 7.51 7.03
N VAL A 177 9.69 7.56 6.88
CA VAL A 177 8.95 6.73 5.93
C VAL A 177 8.07 7.62 5.07
N LEU A 178 8.16 7.43 3.75
CA LEU A 178 7.23 8.05 2.81
C LEU A 178 5.99 7.17 2.69
N PHE A 179 4.82 7.77 2.89
CA PHE A 179 3.52 7.16 2.67
C PHE A 179 2.85 7.79 1.45
N GLU A 180 2.29 6.96 0.57
CA GLU A 180 1.25 7.42 -0.36
C GLU A 180 -0.05 7.58 0.44
N ILE A 181 -0.73 8.72 0.29
CA ILE A 181 -1.91 9.08 1.06
C ILE A 181 -3.08 9.44 0.15
N ARG A 182 -4.29 9.20 0.65
CA ARG A 182 -5.54 9.61 0.02
C ARG A 182 -6.49 10.16 1.06
N LYS A 183 -6.91 11.40 0.84
CA LYS A 183 -7.86 12.09 1.71
C LYS A 183 -8.77 12.96 0.86
N HIS A 184 -10.07 12.84 1.10
CA HIS A 184 -11.07 13.64 0.38
C HIS A 184 -10.86 15.14 0.63
N GLY A 185 -10.80 15.93 -0.44
CA GLY A 185 -10.58 17.38 -0.35
C GLY A 185 -9.15 17.78 0.05
N PHE A 186 -8.18 16.88 -0.11
CA PHE A 186 -6.77 17.16 0.15
C PHE A 186 -5.92 16.86 -1.09
N GLU A 187 -5.14 17.83 -1.52
CA GLU A 187 -4.42 17.76 -2.80
C GLU A 187 -3.11 16.97 -2.74
N LYS A 188 -2.53 16.83 -1.54
CA LYS A 188 -1.25 16.17 -1.34
C LYS A 188 -1.42 14.65 -1.41
N LYS A 189 -0.58 14.00 -2.23
CA LYS A 189 -0.60 12.54 -2.45
C LYS A 189 0.43 11.79 -1.63
N PHE A 190 1.44 12.47 -1.09
CA PHE A 190 2.48 11.83 -0.29
C PHE A 190 2.72 12.57 1.02
N ALA A 191 3.05 11.80 2.04
CA ALA A 191 3.38 12.28 3.38
C ALA A 191 4.67 11.59 3.84
N LEU A 192 5.71 12.39 4.09
CA LEU A 192 6.92 11.96 4.77
C LEU A 192 6.68 12.06 6.27
N VAL A 193 6.75 10.93 6.96
CA VAL A 193 6.46 10.83 8.38
C VAL A 193 7.66 10.25 9.10
N HIS A 194 8.11 10.93 10.14
CA HIS A 194 9.08 10.38 11.08
C HIS A 194 8.36 9.55 12.14
N LEU A 195 8.54 8.23 12.11
CA LEU A 195 7.89 7.32 13.07
C LEU A 195 8.71 7.25 14.36
N THR A 196 8.06 7.29 15.51
CA THR A 196 8.73 7.34 16.82
C THR A 196 8.85 5.96 17.49
N TRP A 197 8.05 5.00 17.05
CA TRP A 197 8.01 3.63 17.59
C TRP A 197 7.74 3.54 19.10
N THR A 198 7.17 4.60 19.70
CA THR A 198 6.95 4.68 21.16
C THR A 198 5.82 3.76 21.63
N GLY A 199 5.07 3.15 20.70
CA GLY A 199 3.98 2.24 20.99
C GLY A 199 2.76 2.92 21.63
N LYS A 200 2.66 4.25 21.56
CA LYS A 200 1.56 5.05 22.11
C LYS A 200 1.10 6.10 21.12
N LYS A 201 -0.15 6.54 21.27
CA LYS A 201 -0.68 7.70 20.53
C LYS A 201 0.10 8.95 20.90
N GLU A 202 0.59 9.66 19.90
CA GLU A 202 1.36 10.89 20.11
C GLU A 202 0.43 12.09 20.38
N LYS A 203 0.92 13.06 21.16
CA LYS A 203 0.17 14.27 21.54
C LYS A 203 0.69 15.49 20.77
N GLY A 204 -0.20 16.36 20.31
CA GLY A 204 0.13 17.72 19.87
C GLY A 204 0.76 17.83 18.48
N GLY A 205 0.00 17.47 17.43
CA GLY A 205 0.45 17.67 16.04
C GLY A 205 1.48 16.65 15.52
N PHE A 206 1.82 15.65 16.33
CA PHE A 206 2.65 14.51 15.95
C PHE A 206 1.80 13.37 15.34
N PRO A 207 2.41 12.50 14.49
CA PRO A 207 3.81 12.51 14.09
C PRO A 207 4.17 13.66 13.16
N ASN A 208 5.43 14.09 13.17
CA ASN A 208 5.87 15.18 12.29
C ASN A 208 5.71 14.73 10.83
N THR A 209 5.02 15.53 10.03
CA THR A 209 4.62 15.16 8.68
C THR A 209 4.93 16.29 7.70
N THR A 210 5.70 15.98 6.66
CA THR A 210 5.92 16.86 5.50
C THR A 210 5.16 16.33 4.30
N PHE A 211 4.44 17.19 3.58
CA PHE A 211 3.56 16.78 2.48
C PHE A 211 4.13 17.13 1.11
N TYR A 212 3.97 16.18 0.18
CA TYR A 212 4.34 16.36 -1.23
C TYR A 212 3.13 16.17 -2.13
N SER A 213 3.12 16.93 -3.22
CA SER A 213 2.03 17.00 -4.19
C SER A 213 1.91 15.69 -4.96
N ASP A 214 3.05 15.14 -5.36
CA ASP A 214 3.20 13.86 -6.01
C ASP A 214 4.60 13.27 -5.74
N PHE A 215 4.93 12.15 -6.38
CA PHE A 215 6.22 11.49 -6.19
C PHE A 215 7.39 12.24 -6.84
N ASP A 216 7.16 13.02 -7.89
CA ASP A 216 8.22 13.83 -8.49
C ASP A 216 8.60 14.98 -7.57
N ASP A 217 7.62 15.66 -6.98
CA ASP A 217 7.83 16.69 -5.95
C ASP A 217 8.70 16.15 -4.80
N PHE A 218 8.40 14.94 -4.29
CA PHE A 218 9.26 14.29 -3.29
C PHE A 218 10.68 14.03 -3.80
N LYS A 219 10.83 13.50 -5.02
CA LYS A 219 12.16 13.20 -5.56
C LYS A 219 13.04 14.44 -5.68
N TYR A 220 12.51 15.51 -6.27
CA TYR A 220 13.25 16.76 -6.48
C TYR A 220 13.51 17.52 -5.17
N SER A 221 12.53 17.53 -4.26
CA SER A 221 12.62 18.30 -3.02
C SER A 221 13.38 17.59 -1.91
N ARG A 222 13.50 16.25 -1.95
CA ARG A 222 14.11 15.47 -0.86
C ARG A 222 15.05 14.37 -1.34
N MET A 223 14.59 13.42 -2.16
CA MET A 223 15.39 12.23 -2.51
C MET A 223 16.73 12.58 -3.17
N TYR A 224 16.75 13.49 -4.14
CA TYR A 224 17.99 13.84 -4.86
C TYR A 224 18.97 14.65 -4.00
N ALA A 225 18.46 15.46 -3.07
CA ALA A 225 19.32 16.14 -2.10
C ALA A 225 19.94 15.12 -1.13
N ASP A 226 19.14 14.20 -0.59
CA ASP A 226 19.62 13.14 0.29
C ASP A 226 20.66 12.24 -0.38
N LYS A 227 20.48 11.96 -1.69
CA LYS A 227 21.45 11.22 -2.49
C LYS A 227 22.79 11.94 -2.60
N ALA A 228 22.76 13.23 -2.95
CA ALA A 228 23.99 14.02 -3.08
C ALA A 228 24.76 14.04 -1.74
N GLU A 229 24.05 14.21 -0.62
CA GLU A 229 24.65 14.15 0.73
C GLU A 229 25.19 12.76 1.10
N TRP A 230 24.66 11.68 0.52
CA TRP A 230 25.13 10.32 0.77
C TRP A 230 26.39 9.97 -0.03
N GLU A 231 26.56 10.57 -1.21
CA GLU A 231 27.70 10.35 -2.10
C GLU A 231 28.93 11.22 -1.73
N ASP A 232 28.73 12.28 -0.95
CA ASP A 232 29.78 13.18 -0.41
C ASP A 232 30.49 12.61 0.84
#